data_AF-A0A1M5NY08-F1
#
_entry.id   AF-A0A1M5NY08-F1
#
_cell.length_a   1.000
_cell.length_b   1.000
_cell.length_c   1.000
_cell.angle_alpha   90.00
_cell.angle_beta   90.00
_cell.angle_gamma   90.00
#
_symmetry.space_group_name_H-M   'P 1'
#
loop_
_entity.id
_entity.type
_entity.pdbx_description
1 polymer ?
#
loop_
_entity_poly.entity_id
_entity_poly.type
_entity_poly.pdbx_seq_one_letter_code
_entity_poly.pdbx_strand_id
1 'polypeptide(L)'
;MNSIEQYQNHLKQHGEATMASAGDLAKHFHAIAAAHADYAKRSFKEGAAFFEKLASAKSLQEAIEIRTEYTKAGYEPFVAESKRIAEMYNELSKIALKPFGGMTRENVLPGD
;
A
#
# COMPACT_ATOMS: atom_id res chain seq x y z
N MET A 1 27.84 -32.37 13.64
CA MET A 1 27.82 -31.10 12.89
C MET A 1 28.58 -30.10 13.71
N ASN A 2 29.56 -29.41 13.11
CA ASN A 2 30.49 -28.55 13.84
C ASN A 2 29.82 -27.20 14.15
N SER A 3 30.04 -26.64 15.34
CA SER A 3 29.44 -25.38 15.80
C SER A 3 29.76 -24.19 14.88
N ILE A 4 30.88 -24.25 14.17
CA ILE A 4 31.28 -23.28 13.14
C ILE A 4 30.36 -23.32 11.91
N GLU A 5 29.95 -24.51 11.44
CA GLU A 5 29.03 -24.64 10.30
C GLU A 5 27.62 -24.14 10.64
N GLN A 6 27.15 -24.42 11.87
CA GLN A 6 25.87 -23.88 12.34
C GLN A 6 25.88 -22.36 12.39
N TYR A 7 26.96 -21.77 12.91
CA TYR A 7 27.12 -20.32 12.97
C TYR A 7 27.18 -19.68 11.58
N GLN A 8 27.92 -20.28 10.66
CA GLN A 8 28.00 -19.82 9.26
C GLN A 8 26.64 -19.92 8.55
N ASN A 9 25.90 -21.01 8.73
CA ASN A 9 24.57 -21.17 8.17
C ASN A 9 23.58 -20.16 8.75
N HIS A 10 23.64 -19.89 10.05
CA HIS A 10 22.79 -18.88 10.71
C HIS A 10 23.06 -17.47 10.14
N LEU A 11 24.32 -17.08 9.98
CA LEU A 11 24.70 -15.81 9.36
C LEU A 11 24.20 -15.70 7.92
N LYS A 12 24.32 -16.77 7.14
CA LYS A 12 23.86 -16.81 5.76
C LYS A 12 22.33 -16.65 5.66
N GLN A 13 21.59 -17.40 6.46
CA GLN A 13 20.12 -17.31 6.52
C GLN A 13 19.65 -15.92 6.97
N HIS A 14 20.33 -15.33 7.96
CA HIS A 14 20.03 -13.97 8.42
C HIS A 14 20.30 -12.91 7.33
N GLY A 15 21.40 -13.06 6.57
CA GLY A 15 21.72 -12.20 5.43
C GLY A 15 20.68 -12.28 4.31
N GLU A 16 20.28 -13.50 3.92
CA GLU A 16 19.24 -13.75 2.92
C GLU A 16 17.87 -13.18 3.35
N ALA A 17 17.48 -13.38 4.61
CA ALA A 17 16.24 -12.84 5.17
C ALA A 17 16.23 -11.31 5.21
N THR A 18 17.36 -10.69 5.55
CA THR A 18 17.51 -9.22 5.57
C THR A 18 17.37 -8.66 4.16
N MET A 19 18.08 -9.22 3.18
CA MET A 19 17.98 -8.79 1.78
C MET A 19 16.58 -8.95 1.20
N ALA A 20 15.89 -10.06 1.52
CA ALA A 20 14.51 -10.27 1.11
C ALA A 20 13.56 -9.22 1.71
N SER A 21 13.70 -8.91 3.01
CA SER A 21 12.87 -7.88 3.67
C SER A 21 13.05 -6.48 3.08
N ALA A 22 14.28 -6.11 2.72
CA ALA A 22 14.57 -4.83 2.06
C ALA A 22 13.94 -4.76 0.66
N GLY A 23 14.05 -5.84 -0.12
CA GLY A 23 13.41 -5.94 -1.43
C GLY A 23 11.88 -5.86 -1.36
N ASP A 24 11.27 -6.52 -0.38
CA ASP A 24 9.82 -6.51 -0.20
C ASP A 24 9.31 -5.15 0.31
N LEU A 25 10.04 -4.49 1.20
CA LEU A 25 9.76 -3.12 1.63
C LEU A 25 9.76 -2.14 0.45
N ALA A 26 10.80 -2.19 -0.41
CA ALA A 26 10.90 -1.34 -1.58
C ALA A 26 9.75 -1.55 -2.58
N LYS A 27 9.32 -2.80 -2.79
CA LYS A 27 8.14 -3.12 -3.63
C LYS A 27 6.85 -2.54 -3.05
N HIS A 28 6.65 -2.62 -1.74
CA HIS A 28 5.44 -2.08 -1.09
C HIS A 28 5.39 -0.56 -1.21
N PHE A 29 6.50 0.14 -1.03
CA PHE A 29 6.56 1.58 -1.28
C PHE A 29 6.24 1.94 -2.75
N HIS A 30 6.78 1.19 -3.71
CA HIS A 30 6.44 1.36 -5.12
C HIS A 30 4.93 1.14 -5.37
N ALA A 31 4.33 0.11 -4.78
CA ALA A 31 2.91 -0.17 -4.92
C ALA A 31 2.03 0.97 -4.36
N ILE A 32 2.40 1.53 -3.20
CA ILE A 32 1.70 2.67 -2.59
C ILE A 32 1.82 3.92 -3.46
N ALA A 33 3.01 4.20 -3.98
CA ALA A 33 3.24 5.34 -4.87
C ALA A 33 2.43 5.21 -6.18
N ALA A 34 2.41 4.01 -6.78
CA ALA A 34 1.64 3.73 -7.98
C ALA A 34 0.14 3.90 -7.73
N ALA A 35 -0.39 3.40 -6.62
CA ALA A 35 -1.80 3.55 -6.23
C ALA A 35 -2.22 5.04 -6.16
N HIS A 36 -1.42 5.87 -5.50
CA HIS A 36 -1.66 7.31 -5.44
C HIS A 36 -1.57 7.99 -6.82
N ALA A 37 -0.58 7.62 -7.63
CA ALA A 37 -0.42 8.17 -8.97
C ALA A 37 -1.62 7.84 -9.88
N ASP A 38 -2.08 6.59 -9.84
CA ASP A 38 -3.25 6.14 -10.60
C ASP A 38 -4.52 6.84 -10.14
N TYR A 39 -4.74 6.97 -8.82
CA TYR A 39 -5.86 7.71 -8.25
C TYR A 39 -5.85 9.18 -8.68
N ALA A 40 -4.69 9.85 -8.60
CA ALA A 40 -4.53 11.25 -8.99
C ALA A 40 -4.82 11.45 -10.49
N LYS A 41 -4.28 10.57 -11.34
CA LYS A 41 -4.52 10.60 -12.79
C LYS A 41 -6.00 10.41 -13.12
N ARG A 42 -6.68 9.48 -12.45
CA ARG A 42 -8.13 9.27 -12.59
C ARG A 42 -8.92 10.50 -12.15
N SER A 43 -8.64 11.01 -10.95
CA SER A 43 -9.30 12.18 -10.38
C SER A 43 -9.19 13.41 -11.28
N PHE A 44 -8.02 13.64 -11.88
CA PHE A 44 -7.81 14.76 -12.81
C PHE A 44 -8.67 14.63 -14.07
N LYS A 45 -8.73 13.43 -14.67
CA LYS A 45 -9.55 13.18 -15.86
C LYS A 45 -11.04 13.33 -15.57
N GLU A 46 -11.51 12.77 -14.45
CA GLU A 46 -12.91 12.87 -14.03
C GLU A 46 -13.30 14.32 -13.74
N GLY A 47 -12.41 15.07 -13.07
CA GLY A 47 -12.62 16.50 -12.82
C GLY A 47 -12.70 17.31 -14.11
N ALA A 48 -11.80 17.08 -15.07
CA ALA A 48 -11.85 17.74 -16.37
C ALA A 48 -13.16 17.46 -17.11
N ALA A 49 -13.58 16.20 -17.18
CA ALA A 49 -14.85 15.80 -17.80
C ALA A 49 -16.06 16.42 -17.09
N PHE A 50 -16.03 16.51 -15.75
CA PHE A 50 -17.05 17.20 -14.98
C PHE A 50 -17.13 18.69 -15.32
N PHE A 51 -15.99 19.38 -15.41
CA PHE A 51 -15.96 20.80 -15.78
C PHE A 51 -16.48 21.04 -17.21
N GLU A 52 -16.09 20.19 -18.17
CA GLU A 52 -16.59 20.26 -19.55
C GLU A 52 -18.12 20.09 -19.59
N LYS A 53 -18.65 19.08 -18.90
CA LYS A 53 -20.11 18.88 -18.79
C LYS A 53 -20.78 20.08 -18.12
N LEU A 54 -20.26 20.55 -17.00
CA LEU A 54 -20.83 21.66 -16.26
C LEU A 54 -20.85 22.96 -17.08
N ALA A 55 -19.79 23.24 -17.85
CA ALA A 55 -19.72 24.39 -18.74
C ALA A 55 -20.75 24.33 -19.88
N SER A 56 -21.20 23.14 -20.27
CA SER A 56 -22.25 22.94 -21.28
C SER A 56 -23.68 23.01 -20.75
N ALA A 57 -23.86 23.11 -19.42
CA ALA A 57 -25.16 23.13 -18.79
C ALA A 57 -25.98 24.36 -19.19
N LYS A 58 -27.23 24.16 -19.58
CA LYS A 58 -28.15 25.21 -20.06
C LYS A 58 -29.10 25.70 -18.98
N SER A 59 -29.11 25.04 -17.82
CA SER A 59 -29.97 25.38 -16.68
C SER A 59 -29.33 25.00 -15.35
N LEU A 60 -29.84 25.57 -14.26
CA LEU A 60 -29.44 25.19 -12.90
C LEU A 60 -29.79 23.73 -12.58
N GLN A 61 -30.93 23.24 -13.07
CA GLN A 61 -31.35 21.85 -12.87
C GLN A 61 -30.37 20.87 -13.50
N GLU A 62 -29.94 21.14 -14.74
CA GLU A 62 -28.92 20.35 -15.43
C GLU A 62 -27.57 20.39 -14.71
N ALA A 63 -27.18 21.55 -14.18
CA ALA A 63 -25.97 21.68 -13.36
C ALA A 63 -26.03 20.86 -12.04
N ILE A 64 -27.21 20.78 -11.42
CA ILE A 64 -27.45 19.95 -10.21
C ILE A 64 -27.34 18.46 -10.56
N GLU A 65 -27.90 18.04 -11.69
CA GLU A 65 -27.80 16.66 -12.19
C GLU A 65 -26.34 16.28 -12.45
N ILE A 66 -25.58 17.12 -13.17
CA ILE A 66 -24.16 16.90 -13.46
C ILE A 66 -23.33 16.78 -12.16
N ARG A 67 -23.58 17.65 -11.16
CA ARG A 67 -22.93 17.57 -9.85
C ARG A 67 -23.27 16.28 -9.09
N THR A 68 -24.54 15.86 -9.16
CA THR A 68 -25.01 14.63 -8.52
C THR A 68 -24.35 13.41 -9.16
N GLU A 69 -24.24 13.41 -10.49
CA GLU A 69 -23.57 12.36 -11.26
C GLU A 69 -22.09 12.25 -10.88
N TYR A 70 -21.37 13.38 -10.83
CA TYR A 70 -19.96 13.43 -10.42
C TYR A 70 -19.74 12.92 -8.99
N THR A 71 -20.62 13.29 -8.06
CA THR A 71 -20.55 12.84 -6.67
C THR A 71 -20.75 11.33 -6.54
N LYS A 72 -21.72 10.77 -7.28
CA LYS A 72 -21.95 9.32 -7.33
C LYS A 72 -20.77 8.58 -7.96
N ALA A 73 -20.23 9.12 -9.06
CA ALA A 73 -19.08 8.55 -9.75
C ALA A 73 -17.83 8.50 -8.85
N GLY A 74 -17.67 9.44 -7.91
CA GLY A 74 -16.54 9.46 -6.98
C GLY A 74 -16.63 8.48 -5.80
N TYR A 75 -17.82 7.99 -5.43
CA TYR A 75 -18.02 7.20 -4.21
C TYR A 75 -17.39 5.80 -4.29
N GLU A 76 -17.72 5.02 -5.32
CA GLU A 76 -17.19 3.66 -5.47
C GLU A 76 -15.66 3.63 -5.64
N PRO A 77 -15.05 4.49 -6.49
CA PRO A 77 -13.60 4.52 -6.66
C PRO A 77 -12.87 4.97 -5.38
N PHE A 78 -13.45 5.88 -4.60
CA PHE A 78 -12.89 6.29 -3.31
C PHE A 78 -12.86 5.13 -2.30
N VAL A 79 -13.97 4.40 -2.17
CA VAL A 79 -14.05 3.24 -1.27
C VAL A 79 -13.06 2.16 -1.71
N ALA A 80 -12.95 1.89 -3.01
CA ALA A 80 -12.02 0.93 -3.56
C ALA A 80 -10.56 1.31 -3.27
N GLU A 81 -10.18 2.57 -3.51
CA GLU A 81 -8.82 3.06 -3.27
C GLU A 81 -8.48 3.05 -1.77
N SER A 82 -9.42 3.44 -0.92
CA SER A 82 -9.25 3.43 0.53
C SER A 82 -8.98 2.02 1.06
N LYS A 83 -9.71 1.01 0.56
CA LYS A 83 -9.46 -0.39 0.88
C LYS A 83 -8.08 -0.85 0.41
N ARG A 84 -7.72 -0.52 -0.84
CA ARG A 84 -6.41 -0.85 -1.40
C ARG A 84 -5.27 -0.27 -0.58
N ILE A 85 -5.37 1.00 -0.16
CA ILE A 85 -4.37 1.64 0.71
C ILE A 85 -4.31 0.96 2.08
N ALA A 86 -5.45 0.65 2.70
CA ALA A 86 -5.49 -0.04 3.99
C ALA A 86 -4.82 -1.42 3.93
N GLU A 87 -5.06 -2.19 2.86
CA GLU A 87 -4.42 -3.49 2.62
C GLU A 87 -2.89 -3.35 2.46
N MET A 88 -2.42 -2.38 1.67
CA MET A 88 -0.98 -2.14 1.49
C MET A 88 -0.27 -1.78 2.81
N TYR A 89 -0.90 -0.98 3.67
CA TYR A 89 -0.36 -0.67 5.00
C TYR A 89 -0.36 -1.88 5.94
N ASN A 90 -1.39 -2.74 5.85
CA ASN A 90 -1.43 -3.99 6.61
C ASN A 90 -0.27 -4.91 6.22
N GLU A 91 -0.04 -5.12 4.92
CA GLU A 91 1.08 -5.95 4.43
C GLU A 91 2.44 -5.35 4.79
N LEU A 92 2.59 -4.03 4.68
CA LEU A 92 3.80 -3.33 5.13
C LEU A 92 4.10 -3.60 6.61
N SER A 93 3.08 -3.58 7.48
CA SER A 93 3.25 -3.88 8.90
C SER A 93 3.71 -5.31 9.16
N LYS A 94 3.21 -6.29 8.40
CA LYS A 94 3.65 -7.70 8.51
C LYS A 94 5.10 -7.87 8.12
N ILE A 95 5.54 -7.20 7.05
CA ILE A 95 6.94 -7.25 6.58
C ILE A 95 7.86 -6.57 7.59
N ALA A 96 7.47 -5.41 8.12
CA ALA A 96 8.26 -4.68 9.11
C ALA A 96 8.40 -5.45 10.44
N LEU A 97 7.37 -6.22 10.83
CA LEU A 97 7.37 -7.01 12.07
C LEU A 97 7.99 -8.40 11.92
N LYS A 98 8.20 -8.87 10.69
CA LYS A 98 8.78 -10.19 10.38
C LYS A 98 10.11 -10.48 11.10
N PRO A 99 11.06 -9.54 11.21
CA PRO A 99 12.30 -9.73 11.96
C PRO A 99 12.09 -9.92 13.47
N PHE A 100 10.99 -9.37 14.03
CA PHE A 100 10.66 -9.46 15.45
C PHE A 100 9.79 -10.67 15.79
N GLY A 101 9.06 -11.23 14.82
CA GLY A 101 8.25 -12.44 15.00
C GLY A 101 9.04 -13.71 15.30
N GLY A 102 10.36 -13.71 15.03
CA GLY A 102 11.30 -14.77 15.44
C GLY A 102 11.97 -14.53 16.80
N MET A 103 11.73 -13.39 17.45
CA MET A 103 12.24 -13.08 18.78
C MET A 103 11.28 -13.60 19.85
N THR A 104 11.13 -14.93 19.93
CA THR A 104 10.52 -15.55 21.10
C THR A 104 11.46 -15.33 22.31
N ARG A 105 10.88 -15.17 23.51
CA ARG A 105 11.59 -14.95 24.79
C ARG A 105 12.73 -15.95 25.08
N GLU A 106 12.78 -17.06 24.35
CA GLU A 106 13.73 -18.15 24.49
C GLU A 106 15.14 -17.80 23.98
N ASN A 107 15.29 -16.86 23.04
CA ASN A 107 16.60 -16.49 22.46
C ASN A 107 17.29 -15.31 23.15
N VAL A 108 16.67 -14.69 24.16
CA VAL A 108 17.18 -13.45 24.81
C VAL A 108 17.85 -13.72 26.17
N LEU A 109 17.64 -14.90 26.76
CA LEU A 109 18.34 -15.28 27.99
C LEU A 109 19.26 -16.48 27.70
N PRO A 110 20.60 -16.34 27.82
CA PRO A 110 21.44 -17.51 27.93
C PRO A 110 20.98 -18.26 29.19
N GLY A 111 20.63 -19.53 29.03
CA GLY A 111 20.14 -20.36 30.13
C GLY A 111 21.09 -20.33 31.33
N ASP A 112 20.50 -20.23 32.51
CA ASP A 112 21.14 -20.53 33.80
C ASP A 112 21.55 -22.00 33.86
#